data_AF-A0A969N2Q3-F1
#
_entry.id   AF-A0A969N2Q3-F1
#
_cell.length_a   1.000
_cell.length_b   1.000
_cell.length_c   1.000
_cell.angle_alpha   90.00
_cell.angle_beta   90.00
_cell.angle_gamma   90.00
#
_symmetry.space_group_name_H-M   'P 1'
#
loop_
_entity.id
_entity.type
_entity.pdbx_description
1 polymer ?
#
loop_
_entity_poly.entity_id
_entity_poly.type
_entity_poly.pdbx_seq_one_letter_code
_entity_poly.pdbx_strand_id
1 'polypeptide(L)'
;MAAFLDRLKSESLKNQLQIVEELAASGADGLKVLMSFLLERQAQLAGLIEGKVYQTLFLAQTPDTQAFLQTHFAQGIVPLQSEREIDYAPLQALLAQQDFQAADRLTLEKMCELAGLQAVQRKWLYFTEVKNFPTVDLQTINALWLLHSEGKFGFSVQRDLWLSAGKNWEKLWYQIGWKNGNNWTRYPQEFTWSLDAPKGHLPLSNQLRGVRVIAALLAHPAWE
;
A
#
# COMPACT_ATOMS: atom_id res chain seq x y z
N MET A 1 16.75 17.33 18.92
CA MET A 1 16.64 17.26 17.44
C MET A 1 17.68 16.31 16.84
N ALA A 2 18.99 16.60 16.90
CA ALA A 2 20.04 15.76 16.28
C ALA A 2 20.03 14.29 16.74
N ALA A 3 19.93 14.03 18.05
CA ALA A 3 19.94 12.66 18.59
C ALA A 3 18.77 11.78 18.09
N PHE A 4 17.59 12.35 17.83
CA PHE A 4 16.46 11.58 17.29
C PHE A 4 16.63 11.27 15.79
N LEU A 5 17.17 12.23 15.04
CA LEU A 5 17.46 12.06 13.62
C LEU A 5 18.52 10.96 13.39
N ASP A 6 19.57 10.93 14.20
CA ASP A 6 20.63 9.91 14.11
C ASP A 6 20.09 8.51 14.44
N ARG A 7 19.23 8.41 15.46
CA ARG A 7 18.57 7.14 15.81
C ARG A 7 17.61 6.68 14.71
N LEU A 8 16.78 7.57 14.15
CA LEU A 8 15.90 7.26 13.02
C LEU A 8 16.66 6.72 11.81
N LYS A 9 17.93 7.07 11.63
CA LYS A 9 18.74 6.62 10.49
C LYS A 9 19.46 5.29 10.69
N SER A 10 19.72 4.90 11.94
CA SER A 10 20.65 3.81 12.29
C SER A 10 20.00 2.63 13.01
N GLU A 11 18.83 2.83 13.61
CA GLU A 11 18.11 1.82 14.38
C GLU A 11 17.39 0.79 13.52
N SER A 12 16.99 -0.32 14.15
CA SER A 12 16.11 -1.31 13.51
C SER A 12 14.74 -0.71 13.17
N LEU A 13 14.05 -1.24 12.14
CA LEU A 13 12.72 -0.76 11.74
C LEU A 13 11.73 -0.68 12.91
N LYS A 14 11.74 -1.69 13.80
CA LYS A 14 10.89 -1.70 15.00
C LYS A 14 11.14 -0.47 15.88
N ASN A 15 12.41 -0.15 16.15
CA ASN A 15 12.79 1.00 16.97
C ASN A 15 12.53 2.32 16.23
N GLN A 16 12.76 2.37 14.91
CA GLN A 16 12.44 3.53 14.10
C GLN A 16 10.94 3.88 14.17
N LEU A 17 10.05 2.88 14.06
CA LEU A 17 8.60 3.09 14.18
C LEU A 17 8.21 3.67 15.54
N GLN A 18 8.78 3.15 16.64
CA GLN A 18 8.56 3.70 17.98
C GLN A 18 9.03 5.15 18.10
N ILE A 19 10.20 5.47 17.54
CA ILE A 19 10.72 6.84 17.54
C ILE A 19 9.79 7.79 16.76
N VAL A 20 9.19 7.35 15.64
CA VAL A 20 8.22 8.18 14.91
C VAL A 20 7.00 8.48 15.77
N GLU A 21 6.50 7.51 16.54
CA GLU A 21 5.38 7.72 17.47
C GLU A 21 5.75 8.69 18.60
N GLU A 22 6.94 8.56 19.20
CA GLU A 22 7.46 9.48 20.22
C GLU A 22 7.57 10.92 19.68
N LEU A 23 8.07 11.08 18.44
CA LEU A 23 8.18 12.37 17.79
C LEU A 23 6.80 12.96 17.45
N ALA A 24 5.87 12.15 16.95
CA ALA A 24 4.50 12.59 16.70
C ALA A 24 3.82 13.10 17.98
N ALA A 25 3.99 12.39 19.10
CA ALA A 25 3.46 12.77 20.41
C ALA A 25 4.11 14.04 20.99
N SER A 26 5.31 14.40 20.53
CA SER A 26 6.04 15.60 20.96
C SER A 26 5.55 16.91 20.29
N GLY A 27 4.51 16.84 19.46
CA GLY A 27 3.89 18.01 18.83
C GLY A 27 4.77 18.67 17.76
N ALA A 28 4.68 19.99 17.64
CA ALA A 28 5.29 20.74 16.53
C ALA A 28 6.81 20.51 16.37
N ASP A 29 7.55 20.42 17.48
CA ASP A 29 9.00 20.21 17.42
C ASP A 29 9.37 18.80 16.94
N GLY A 30 8.58 17.79 17.31
CA GLY A 30 8.76 16.44 16.81
C GLY A 30 8.42 16.31 15.32
N LEU A 31 7.32 16.96 14.88
CA LEU A 31 6.96 17.03 13.46
C LEU A 31 8.05 17.69 12.61
N LYS A 32 8.74 18.73 13.13
CA LYS A 32 9.90 19.32 12.44
C LYS A 32 11.03 18.31 12.22
N VAL A 33 11.33 17.46 13.21
CA VAL A 33 12.35 16.40 13.05
C VAL A 33 11.95 15.42 11.96
N LEU A 34 10.67 15.03 11.93
CA LEU A 34 10.12 14.14 10.91
C LEU A 34 10.19 14.75 9.50
N MET A 35 9.86 16.04 9.36
CA MET A 35 10.01 16.77 8.09
C MET A 35 11.48 16.82 7.63
N SER A 36 12.42 17.13 8.53
CA SER A 36 13.85 17.11 8.21
C SER A 36 14.34 15.73 7.78
N PHE A 37 13.93 14.67 8.48
CA PHE A 37 14.26 13.30 8.10
C PHE A 37 13.79 12.96 6.68
N LEU A 38 12.53 13.28 6.36
CA LEU A 38 11.96 12.95 5.05
C LEU A 38 12.62 13.75 3.93
N LEU A 39 12.96 15.02 4.18
CA LEU A 39 13.66 15.88 3.22
C LEU A 39 15.08 15.35 2.92
N GLU A 40 15.81 14.90 3.93
CA GLU A 40 17.15 14.31 3.74
C GLU A 40 17.12 12.98 2.97
N ARG A 41 15.99 12.26 3.02
CA ARG A 41 15.77 10.98 2.34
C ARG A 41 15.07 11.11 0.99
N GLN A 42 14.85 12.33 0.49
CA GLN A 42 14.06 12.57 -0.72
C GLN A 42 14.59 11.82 -1.97
N ALA A 43 15.90 11.57 -2.05
CA ALA A 43 16.50 10.81 -3.15
C ALA A 43 16.35 9.27 -3.03
N GLN A 44 15.85 8.76 -1.89
CA GLN A 44 15.77 7.33 -1.55
C GLN A 44 14.41 6.96 -0.94
N LEU A 45 13.33 7.56 -1.44
CA LEU A 45 11.96 7.32 -0.97
C LEU A 45 11.46 5.95 -1.44
N ALA A 46 11.76 4.90 -0.67
CA ALA A 46 11.26 3.56 -0.94
C ALA A 46 11.13 2.66 0.31
N GLY A 47 11.44 3.18 1.50
CA GLY A 47 11.39 2.40 2.72
C GLY A 47 10.07 2.55 3.49
N LEU A 48 9.79 1.55 4.32
CA LEU A 48 8.63 1.55 5.21
C LEU A 48 8.68 2.68 6.23
N ILE A 49 9.88 3.11 6.63
CA ILE A 49 10.05 4.21 7.58
C ILE A 49 9.69 5.55 6.94
N GLU A 50 10.10 5.81 5.70
CA GLU A 50 9.67 7.00 4.94
C GLU A 50 8.14 7.00 4.76
N GLY A 51 7.55 5.83 4.48
CA GLY A 51 6.11 5.61 4.50
C GLY A 51 5.42 6.05 5.79
N LYS A 52 5.88 5.52 6.93
CA LYS A 52 5.34 5.85 8.25
C LYS A 52 5.51 7.33 8.60
N VAL A 53 6.66 7.92 8.27
CA VAL A 53 6.93 9.34 8.52
C VAL A 53 5.99 10.21 7.70
N TYR A 54 5.86 9.96 6.40
CA TYR A 54 4.92 10.66 5.54
C TYR A 54 3.49 10.56 6.05
N GLN A 55 3.04 9.35 6.41
CA GLN A 55 1.69 9.11 6.90
C GLN A 55 1.42 9.88 8.21
N THR A 56 2.41 9.90 9.11
CA THR A 56 2.35 10.67 10.36
C THR A 56 2.22 12.17 10.09
N LEU A 57 3.03 12.72 9.18
CA LEU A 57 2.98 14.14 8.81
C LEU A 57 1.65 14.52 8.13
N PHE A 58 1.14 13.63 7.27
CA PHE A 58 -0.12 13.82 6.55
C PHE A 58 -1.31 13.87 7.52
N LEU A 59 -1.36 12.93 8.47
CA LEU A 59 -2.43 12.84 9.47
C LEU A 59 -2.37 13.94 10.54
N ALA A 60 -1.21 14.56 10.77
CA ALA A 60 -1.07 15.66 11.71
C ALA A 60 -1.87 16.91 11.30
N GLN A 61 -2.12 17.10 10.00
CA GLN A 61 -2.94 18.18 9.43
C GLN A 61 -2.64 19.58 9.98
N THR A 62 -1.39 19.87 10.35
CA THR A 62 -1.00 21.23 10.77
C THR A 62 -0.65 22.07 9.54
N PRO A 63 -0.74 23.41 9.60
CA PRO A 63 -0.36 24.27 8.49
C PRO A 63 1.07 24.01 7.99
N ASP A 64 2.01 23.78 8.91
CA ASP A 64 3.41 23.50 8.60
C ASP A 64 3.57 22.17 7.85
N THR A 65 2.93 21.09 8.31
CA THR A 65 3.05 19.79 7.63
C THR A 65 2.37 19.80 6.27
N GLN A 66 1.23 20.47 6.14
CA GLN A 66 0.54 20.63 4.86
C GLN A 66 1.39 21.41 3.85
N ALA A 67 1.94 22.56 4.26
CA ALA A 67 2.81 23.36 3.40
C ALA A 67 4.07 22.58 2.99
N PHE A 68 4.68 21.84 3.93
CA PHE A 68 5.85 21.01 3.66
C PHE A 68 5.54 19.89 2.65
N LEU A 69 4.47 19.12 2.86
CA LEU A 69 4.07 18.03 1.97
C LEU A 69 3.68 18.55 0.59
N GLN A 70 2.96 19.67 0.50
CA GLN A 70 2.64 20.29 -0.78
C GLN A 70 3.89 20.76 -1.54
N THR A 71 4.88 21.29 -0.84
CA THR A 71 6.10 21.83 -1.46
C THR A 71 7.04 20.74 -1.93
N HIS A 72 7.24 19.68 -1.14
CA HIS A 72 8.28 18.69 -1.38
C HIS A 72 7.77 17.32 -1.86
N PHE A 73 6.49 17.02 -1.61
CA PHE A 73 5.87 15.71 -1.82
C PHE A 73 4.47 15.83 -2.42
N ALA A 74 4.28 16.74 -3.40
CA ALA A 74 2.99 17.00 -4.02
C ALA A 74 2.33 15.75 -4.65
N GLN A 75 3.14 14.79 -5.11
CA GLN A 75 2.70 13.50 -5.65
C GLN A 75 2.88 12.34 -4.64
N GLY A 76 3.12 12.69 -3.37
CA GLY A 76 3.46 11.77 -2.29
C GLY A 76 4.90 11.25 -2.37
N ILE A 77 5.13 10.07 -1.80
CA ILE A 77 6.46 9.47 -1.59
C ILE A 77 6.77 8.28 -2.49
N VAL A 78 5.81 7.87 -3.32
CA VAL A 78 5.98 6.78 -4.27
C VAL A 78 6.11 7.37 -5.67
N PRO A 79 7.17 7.04 -6.44
CA PRO A 79 7.23 7.39 -7.85
C PRO A 79 6.05 6.77 -8.61
N LEU A 80 5.15 7.61 -9.13
CA LEU A 80 3.93 7.17 -9.81
C LEU A 80 4.22 6.81 -11.27
N GLN A 81 4.87 5.66 -11.47
CA GLN A 81 5.30 5.20 -12.80
C GLN A 81 4.24 4.31 -13.46
N SER A 82 4.11 4.43 -14.78
CA SER A 82 3.22 3.59 -15.60
C SER A 82 3.80 3.41 -17.01
N GLU A 83 3.71 2.21 -17.55
CA GLU A 83 4.02 1.93 -18.97
C GLU A 83 2.81 2.13 -19.89
N ARG A 84 1.63 2.40 -19.33
CA ARG A 84 0.37 2.62 -20.06
C ARG A 84 -0.31 3.94 -19.69
N GLU A 85 0.47 4.90 -19.21
CA GLU A 85 0.01 6.26 -18.88
C GLU A 85 -1.17 6.27 -17.89
N ILE A 86 -1.22 5.28 -16.99
CA ILE A 86 -2.23 5.22 -15.94
C ILE A 86 -1.90 6.25 -14.86
N ASP A 87 -2.87 7.11 -14.57
CA ASP A 87 -2.78 8.06 -13.47
C ASP A 87 -3.06 7.37 -12.12
N TYR A 88 -2.02 7.25 -11.30
CA TYR A 88 -2.08 6.70 -9.94
C TYR A 88 -2.17 7.78 -8.84
N ALA A 89 -2.16 9.07 -9.16
CA ALA A 89 -2.24 10.12 -8.16
C ALA A 89 -3.52 10.06 -7.31
N PRO A 90 -4.70 9.69 -7.85
CA PRO A 90 -5.89 9.50 -7.03
C PRO A 90 -5.75 8.33 -6.04
N LEU A 91 -5.05 7.25 -6.43
CA LEU A 91 -4.81 6.11 -5.55
C LEU A 91 -3.86 6.47 -4.41
N GLN A 92 -2.79 7.20 -4.72
CA GLN A 92 -1.89 7.79 -3.72
C GLN A 92 -2.66 8.64 -2.70
N ALA A 93 -3.53 9.54 -3.18
CA ALA A 93 -4.29 10.43 -2.31
C ALA A 93 -5.25 9.67 -1.38
N LEU A 94 -5.94 8.64 -1.87
CA LEU A 94 -6.85 7.81 -1.04
C LEU A 94 -6.08 7.02 0.01
N LEU A 95 -4.94 6.42 -0.36
CA LEU A 95 -4.10 5.66 0.56
C LEU A 95 -3.45 6.55 1.63
N ALA A 96 -3.00 7.75 1.27
CA ALA A 96 -2.52 8.75 2.21
C ALA A 96 -3.61 9.21 3.20
N GLN A 97 -4.87 9.24 2.77
CA GLN A 97 -6.02 9.51 3.64
C GLN A 97 -6.46 8.30 4.48
N GLN A 98 -5.84 7.14 4.27
CA GLN A 98 -6.25 5.86 4.85
C GLN A 98 -7.71 5.47 4.52
N ASP A 99 -8.25 5.98 3.40
CA ASP A 99 -9.52 5.49 2.85
C ASP A 99 -9.27 4.21 2.05
N PHE A 100 -8.98 3.14 2.78
CA PHE A 100 -8.60 1.85 2.20
C PHE A 100 -9.74 1.22 1.39
N GLN A 101 -11.00 1.50 1.73
CA GLN A 101 -12.14 0.99 0.98
C GLN A 101 -12.26 1.64 -0.39
N ALA A 102 -12.11 2.97 -0.48
CA ALA A 102 -12.08 3.66 -1.76
C ALA A 102 -10.83 3.28 -2.57
N ALA A 103 -9.66 3.19 -1.92
CA ALA A 103 -8.41 2.77 -2.54
C ALA A 103 -8.49 1.36 -3.15
N ASP A 104 -9.15 0.41 -2.47
CA ASP A 104 -9.38 -0.95 -2.97
C ASP A 104 -10.21 -0.96 -4.27
N ARG A 105 -11.34 -0.23 -4.26
CA ARG A 105 -12.19 -0.09 -5.43
C ARG A 105 -11.43 0.54 -6.60
N LEU A 106 -10.70 1.63 -6.33
CA LEU A 106 -9.92 2.31 -7.35
C LEU A 106 -8.79 1.43 -7.87
N THR A 107 -8.17 0.61 -7.02
CA THR A 107 -7.15 -0.36 -7.46
C THR A 107 -7.71 -1.31 -8.52
N LEU A 108 -8.91 -1.86 -8.32
CA LEU A 108 -9.57 -2.70 -9.34
C LEU A 108 -9.88 -1.91 -10.63
N GLU A 109 -10.35 -0.66 -10.50
CA GLU A 109 -10.62 0.20 -11.65
C GLU A 109 -9.34 0.46 -12.46
N LYS A 110 -8.22 0.79 -11.81
CA LYS A 110 -6.91 0.98 -12.46
C LYS A 110 -6.38 -0.29 -13.11
N MET A 111 -6.58 -1.45 -12.49
CA MET A 111 -6.22 -2.72 -13.13
C MET A 111 -7.11 -3.04 -14.34
N CYS A 112 -8.39 -2.62 -14.32
CA CYS A 112 -9.25 -2.71 -15.50
C CYS A 112 -8.81 -1.73 -16.60
N GLU A 113 -8.40 -0.51 -16.26
CA GLU A 113 -7.79 0.44 -17.22
C GLU A 113 -6.54 -0.18 -17.87
N LEU A 114 -5.66 -0.79 -17.07
CA LEU A 114 -4.49 -1.52 -17.58
C LEU A 114 -4.87 -2.63 -18.56
N ALA A 115 -5.94 -3.39 -18.29
CA ALA A 115 -6.41 -4.46 -19.15
C ALA A 115 -7.10 -3.97 -20.44
N GLY A 116 -7.44 -2.67 -20.52
CA GLY A 116 -8.02 -2.02 -21.69
C GLY A 116 -9.55 -1.90 -21.65
N LEU A 117 -10.12 -1.28 -22.69
CA LEU A 117 -11.52 -0.80 -22.72
C LEU A 117 -12.56 -1.88 -22.39
N GLN A 118 -12.36 -3.12 -22.84
CA GLN A 118 -13.29 -4.22 -22.55
C GLN A 118 -13.33 -4.57 -21.07
N ALA A 119 -12.19 -4.47 -20.38
CA ALA A 119 -12.08 -4.71 -18.94
C ALA A 119 -12.75 -3.59 -18.14
N VAL A 120 -12.54 -2.33 -18.54
CA VAL A 120 -13.21 -1.16 -17.95
C VAL A 120 -14.73 -1.31 -18.01
N GLN A 121 -15.28 -1.70 -19.16
CA GLN A 121 -16.73 -1.86 -19.34
C GLN A 121 -17.32 -2.96 -18.43
N ARG A 122 -16.65 -4.11 -18.34
CA ARG A 122 -17.16 -5.25 -17.56
C ARG A 122 -16.81 -5.18 -16.07
N LYS A 123 -15.81 -4.37 -15.68
CA LYS A 123 -15.38 -4.12 -14.29
C LYS A 123 -14.83 -5.36 -13.56
N TRP A 124 -14.16 -6.24 -14.29
CA TRP A 124 -13.43 -7.39 -13.73
C TRP A 124 -12.39 -7.92 -14.73
N LEU A 125 -11.43 -8.70 -14.24
CA LEU A 125 -10.25 -9.13 -15.01
C LEU A 125 -10.30 -10.62 -15.36
N TYR A 126 -9.82 -10.96 -16.55
CA TYR A 126 -9.37 -12.30 -16.86
C TYR A 126 -7.92 -12.49 -16.41
N PHE A 127 -7.59 -13.69 -15.95
CA PHE A 127 -6.22 -14.03 -15.55
C PHE A 127 -5.20 -13.90 -16.71
N THR A 128 -5.63 -14.00 -17.96
CA THR A 128 -4.77 -13.79 -19.15
C THR A 128 -4.39 -12.32 -19.32
N GLU A 129 -5.27 -11.39 -18.96
CA GLU A 129 -4.94 -9.95 -19.01
C GLU A 129 -3.97 -9.59 -17.90
N VAL A 130 -4.17 -10.15 -16.70
CA VAL A 130 -3.25 -9.99 -15.57
C VAL A 130 -1.83 -10.42 -15.91
N LYS A 131 -1.66 -11.53 -16.63
CA LYS A 131 -0.34 -12.01 -17.08
C LYS A 131 0.37 -11.04 -18.03
N ASN A 132 -0.36 -10.12 -18.66
CA ASN A 132 0.15 -9.16 -19.62
C ASN A 132 0.21 -7.74 -19.03
N PHE A 133 0.07 -7.60 -17.71
CA PHE A 133 0.25 -6.32 -17.06
C PHE A 133 1.73 -5.90 -17.10
N PRO A 134 2.02 -4.63 -17.36
CA PRO A 134 3.38 -4.14 -17.25
C PRO A 134 3.88 -4.28 -15.81
N THR A 135 5.15 -4.64 -15.67
CA THR A 135 5.76 -4.85 -14.34
C THR A 135 5.78 -3.56 -13.54
N VAL A 136 6.11 -2.43 -14.18
CA VAL A 136 6.20 -1.12 -13.54
C VAL A 136 4.86 -0.74 -12.89
N ASP A 137 3.75 -0.96 -13.58
CA ASP A 137 2.41 -0.63 -13.08
C ASP A 137 2.03 -1.45 -11.84
N LEU A 138 2.29 -2.76 -11.86
CA LEU A 138 2.04 -3.61 -10.68
C LEU A 138 2.94 -3.25 -9.50
N GLN A 139 4.19 -2.87 -9.78
CA GLN A 139 5.12 -2.40 -8.76
C GLN A 139 4.68 -1.06 -8.16
N THR A 140 4.20 -0.11 -8.97
CA THR A 140 3.63 1.16 -8.50
C THR A 140 2.43 0.92 -7.58
N ILE A 141 1.44 0.15 -8.03
CA ILE A 141 0.26 -0.19 -7.21
C ILE A 141 0.70 -0.86 -5.90
N ASN A 142 1.60 -1.83 -5.95
CA ASN A 142 2.05 -2.53 -4.77
C ASN A 142 2.85 -1.63 -3.81
N ALA A 143 3.72 -0.75 -4.31
CA ALA A 143 4.48 0.18 -3.50
C ALA A 143 3.57 1.17 -2.77
N LEU A 144 2.54 1.69 -3.46
CA LEU A 144 1.51 2.52 -2.84
C LEU A 144 0.84 1.82 -1.67
N TRP A 145 0.37 0.58 -1.87
CA TRP A 145 -0.26 -0.20 -0.80
C TRP A 145 0.71 -0.50 0.34
N LEU A 146 1.95 -0.88 0.06
CA LEU A 146 2.96 -1.19 1.08
C LEU A 146 3.29 0.01 1.96
N LEU A 147 3.65 1.15 1.36
CA LEU A 147 4.17 2.31 2.08
C LEU A 147 3.09 2.99 2.92
N HIS A 148 1.84 2.99 2.46
CA HIS A 148 0.70 3.55 3.20
C HIS A 148 0.02 2.59 4.18
N SER A 149 0.51 1.34 4.27
CA SER A 149 -0.03 0.34 5.19
C SER A 149 0.97 -0.20 6.20
N GLU A 150 2.10 0.48 6.39
CA GLU A 150 3.19 0.00 7.26
C GLU A 150 3.69 -1.40 6.85
N GLY A 151 3.62 -1.69 5.54
CA GLY A 151 3.99 -2.99 4.97
C GLY A 151 2.99 -4.12 5.24
N LYS A 152 1.77 -3.81 5.69
CA LYS A 152 0.73 -4.82 5.96
C LYS A 152 -0.03 -5.24 4.70
N PHE A 153 -0.21 -4.37 3.73
CA PHE A 153 -1.04 -4.59 2.54
C PHE A 153 -0.21 -4.56 1.25
N GLY A 154 -0.72 -5.21 0.21
CA GLY A 154 -0.07 -5.32 -1.10
C GLY A 154 -0.07 -6.75 -1.66
N PHE A 155 0.01 -6.87 -2.98
CA PHE A 155 0.05 -8.17 -3.65
C PHE A 155 1.35 -8.94 -3.35
N SER A 156 2.47 -8.24 -3.18
CA SER A 156 3.74 -8.84 -2.71
C SER A 156 3.57 -9.48 -1.33
N VAL A 157 2.86 -8.81 -0.41
CA VAL A 157 2.55 -9.35 0.92
C VAL A 157 1.70 -10.61 0.80
N GLN A 158 0.64 -10.58 -0.01
CA GLN A 158 -0.20 -11.76 -0.25
C GLN A 158 0.59 -12.90 -0.88
N ARG A 159 1.53 -12.61 -1.80
CA ARG A 159 2.42 -13.60 -2.41
C ARG A 159 3.29 -14.28 -1.37
N ASP A 160 3.96 -13.52 -0.50
CA ASP A 160 4.82 -14.08 0.55
C ASP A 160 4.04 -15.01 1.49
N LEU A 161 2.85 -14.57 1.91
CA LEU A 161 1.96 -15.37 2.75
C LEU A 161 1.53 -16.65 2.01
N TRP A 162 1.15 -16.55 0.73
CA TRP A 162 0.78 -17.71 -0.09
C TRP A 162 1.93 -18.71 -0.26
N LEU A 163 3.15 -18.23 -0.51
CA LEU A 163 4.35 -19.06 -0.60
C LEU A 163 4.64 -19.74 0.74
N SER A 164 4.57 -19.00 1.85
CA SER A 164 4.78 -19.54 3.21
C SER A 164 3.73 -20.59 3.60
N ALA A 165 2.51 -20.47 3.06
CA ALA A 165 1.44 -21.44 3.23
C ALA A 165 1.60 -22.70 2.34
N GLY A 166 2.71 -22.83 1.62
CA GLY A 166 2.95 -23.93 0.68
C GLY A 166 2.03 -23.85 -0.54
N LYS A 167 1.69 -22.64 -0.99
CA LYS A 167 0.75 -22.35 -2.08
C LYS A 167 -0.67 -22.88 -1.85
N ASN A 168 -1.05 -23.11 -0.59
CA ASN A 168 -2.38 -23.56 -0.21
C ASN A 168 -3.34 -22.38 -0.08
N TRP A 169 -4.31 -22.29 -1.01
CA TRP A 169 -5.30 -21.22 -1.04
C TRP A 169 -6.17 -21.14 0.21
N GLU A 170 -6.62 -22.29 0.71
CA GLU A 170 -7.50 -22.34 1.87
C GLU A 170 -6.81 -21.77 3.12
N LYS A 171 -5.53 -22.11 3.32
CA LYS A 171 -4.71 -21.51 4.40
C LYS A 171 -4.54 -19.99 4.22
N LEU A 172 -4.28 -19.54 2.98
CA LEU A 172 -4.14 -18.12 2.68
C LEU A 172 -5.42 -17.35 3.05
N TRP A 173 -6.60 -17.86 2.67
CA TRP A 173 -7.88 -17.18 2.93
C TRP A 173 -8.15 -16.93 4.40
N TYR A 174 -7.82 -17.89 5.28
CA TYR A 174 -7.92 -17.67 6.72
C TYR A 174 -6.86 -16.68 7.21
N GLN A 175 -5.63 -16.80 6.73
CA GLN A 175 -4.51 -15.96 7.16
C GLN A 175 -4.72 -14.47 6.83
N ILE A 176 -5.29 -14.17 5.66
CA ILE A 176 -5.58 -12.78 5.24
C ILE A 176 -7.00 -12.33 5.59
N GLY A 177 -7.79 -13.15 6.30
CA GLY A 177 -9.14 -12.78 6.77
C GLY A 177 -10.21 -12.69 5.67
N TRP A 178 -10.10 -13.45 4.60
CA TRP A 178 -11.13 -13.55 3.54
C TRP A 178 -12.13 -14.69 3.77
N LYS A 179 -11.84 -15.58 4.72
CA LYS A 179 -12.78 -16.61 5.19
C LYS A 179 -12.77 -16.69 6.71
N ASN A 180 -13.94 -16.99 7.28
CA ASN A 180 -14.11 -17.36 8.67
C ASN A 180 -14.95 -18.65 8.76
N GLY A 181 -14.33 -19.74 9.18
CA GLY A 181 -14.87 -21.08 8.99
C GLY A 181 -15.24 -21.33 7.52
N ASN A 182 -16.44 -21.85 7.28
CA ASN A 182 -16.89 -22.14 5.91
C ASN A 182 -17.41 -20.92 5.14
N ASN A 183 -17.47 -19.74 5.76
CA ASN A 183 -18.06 -18.55 5.16
C ASN A 183 -17.01 -17.64 4.56
N TRP A 184 -17.30 -17.10 3.37
CA TRP A 184 -16.54 -16.01 2.78
C TRP A 184 -16.94 -14.68 3.40
N THR A 185 -15.97 -13.81 3.63
CA THR A 185 -16.20 -12.43 4.07
C THR A 185 -17.04 -11.67 3.04
N ARG A 186 -18.16 -11.08 3.47
CA ARG A 186 -19.09 -10.35 2.59
C ARG A 186 -18.63 -8.93 2.29
N TYR A 187 -18.49 -8.63 1.00
CA TYR A 187 -18.16 -7.28 0.54
C TYR A 187 -19.37 -6.33 0.59
N PRO A 188 -19.16 -5.04 0.96
CA PRO A 188 -17.97 -4.50 1.61
C PRO A 188 -17.94 -4.62 3.14
N GLN A 189 -19.08 -4.91 3.79
CA GLN A 189 -19.28 -4.62 5.21
C GLN A 189 -18.49 -5.52 6.18
N GLU A 190 -18.15 -6.73 5.77
CA GLU A 190 -17.45 -7.68 6.66
C GLU A 190 -15.92 -7.61 6.51
N PHE A 191 -15.41 -6.85 5.54
CA PHE A 191 -13.97 -6.59 5.41
C PHE A 191 -13.53 -5.49 6.39
N THR A 192 -12.28 -5.56 6.83
CA THR A 192 -11.69 -4.57 7.74
C THR A 192 -10.91 -3.54 6.93
N TRP A 193 -11.46 -2.33 6.83
CA TRP A 193 -10.91 -1.21 6.05
C TRP A 193 -10.02 -0.29 6.89
N SER A 194 -9.17 -0.86 7.73
CA SER A 194 -8.23 -0.14 8.59
C SER A 194 -6.93 -0.92 8.75
N LEU A 195 -5.91 -0.28 9.34
CA LEU A 195 -4.66 -0.97 9.69
C LEU A 195 -4.84 -2.07 10.76
N ASP A 196 -6.01 -2.23 11.38
CA ASP A 196 -6.29 -3.34 12.31
C ASP A 196 -6.47 -4.68 11.57
N ALA A 197 -6.65 -4.64 10.25
CA ALA A 197 -6.82 -5.83 9.43
C ALA A 197 -5.60 -6.77 9.47
N PRO A 198 -5.78 -8.07 9.17
CA PRO A 198 -4.68 -9.01 9.02
C PRO A 198 -3.67 -8.57 7.95
N LYS A 199 -2.42 -9.01 8.11
CA LYS A 199 -1.40 -8.83 7.06
C LYS A 199 -1.88 -9.52 5.77
N GLY A 200 -1.81 -8.82 4.64
CA GLY A 200 -2.27 -9.27 3.33
C GLY A 200 -3.78 -9.12 3.08
N HIS A 201 -4.54 -8.52 4.01
CA HIS A 201 -6.00 -8.40 3.87
C HIS A 201 -6.41 -7.63 2.60
N LEU A 202 -5.64 -6.60 2.24
CA LEU A 202 -5.88 -5.74 1.07
C LEU A 202 -4.65 -5.72 0.15
N PRO A 203 -4.81 -5.41 -1.15
CA PRO A 203 -6.08 -5.19 -1.87
C PRO A 203 -6.85 -6.49 -2.11
N LEU A 204 -8.15 -6.39 -2.38
CA LEU A 204 -9.01 -7.53 -2.64
C LEU A 204 -8.88 -8.07 -4.06
N SER A 205 -9.02 -9.39 -4.19
CA SER A 205 -9.25 -10.07 -5.46
C SER A 205 -10.50 -10.93 -5.32
N ASN A 206 -11.49 -10.71 -6.17
CA ASN A 206 -12.81 -11.36 -6.02
C ASN A 206 -12.76 -12.87 -6.33
N GLN A 207 -12.98 -13.69 -5.30
CA GLN A 207 -12.94 -15.16 -5.40
C GLN A 207 -14.23 -15.79 -5.95
N LEU A 208 -15.30 -15.02 -6.21
CA LEU A 208 -16.54 -15.55 -6.83
C LEU A 208 -16.32 -16.13 -8.24
N ARG A 209 -15.23 -15.76 -8.90
CA ARG A 209 -14.82 -16.29 -10.23
C ARG A 209 -13.65 -17.27 -10.14
N GLY A 210 -13.34 -17.75 -8.93
CA GLY A 210 -12.25 -18.66 -8.65
C GLY A 210 -10.86 -17.99 -8.60
N VAL A 211 -9.85 -18.81 -8.32
CA VAL A 211 -8.51 -18.35 -7.91
C VAL A 211 -7.61 -17.90 -9.06
N ARG A 212 -8.02 -18.02 -10.32
CA ARG A 212 -7.11 -17.85 -11.47
C ARG A 212 -6.53 -16.44 -11.57
N VAL A 213 -7.32 -15.41 -11.25
CA VAL A 213 -6.89 -14.00 -11.31
C VAL A 213 -5.83 -13.73 -10.25
N ILE A 214 -6.11 -14.06 -8.98
CA ILE A 214 -5.12 -13.89 -7.91
C ILE A 214 -3.91 -14.79 -8.10
N ALA A 215 -4.07 -16.02 -8.61
CA ALA A 215 -2.94 -16.87 -8.96
C ALA A 215 -2.03 -16.23 -10.01
N ALA A 216 -2.60 -15.58 -11.04
CA ALA A 216 -1.82 -14.85 -12.03
C ALA A 216 -1.15 -13.61 -11.43
N LEU A 217 -1.82 -12.88 -10.54
CA LEU A 217 -1.21 -11.74 -9.83
C LEU A 217 -0.04 -12.20 -8.98
N LEU A 218 -0.24 -13.15 -8.07
CA LEU A 218 0.79 -13.60 -7.13
C LEU A 218 1.94 -14.35 -7.81
N ALA A 219 1.76 -14.84 -9.04
CA ALA A 219 2.80 -15.48 -9.85
C ALA A 219 3.45 -14.54 -10.89
N HIS A 220 3.05 -13.26 -10.96
CA HIS A 220 3.56 -12.31 -11.93
C HIS A 220 5.08 -12.07 -11.75
N PRO A 221 5.86 -11.86 -12.82
CA PRO A 221 7.30 -11.53 -12.73
C PRO A 221 7.59 -10.16 -12.08
N ALA A 222 6.57 -9.42 -11.65
CA ALA A 222 6.77 -8.13 -10.98
C ALA A 222 7.37 -8.28 -9.56
N TRP A 223 7.38 -9.50 -9.03
CA TRP A 223 7.81 -9.84 -7.66
C TRP A 223 9.12 -10.65 -7.63
N GLU A 224 9.78 -10.82 -8.78
CA GLU A 224 11.06 -11.53 -8.91
C GLU A 224 12.26 -10.58 -8.82
#